data_AF-A0A0A8L4Q4-F1
#
_entry.id   AF-A0A0A8L4Q4-F1
#
_cell.length_a   1.000
_cell.length_b   1.000
_cell.length_c   1.000
_cell.angle_alpha   90.00
_cell.angle_beta   90.00
_cell.angle_gamma   90.00
#
_symmetry.space_group_name_H-M   'P 1'
#
loop_
_entity.id
_entity.type
_entity.pdbx_description
1 polymer ?
#
loop_
_entity_poly.entity_id
_entity_poly.type
_entity_poly.pdbx_seq_one_letter_code
_entity_poly.pdbx_strand_id
1 'polypeptide(L)'
;MNNDNTKIYLRISGKRPENFVETKPFNWDSRRDKILWTKISKIDSLEDINWIELCGDLGAPESFLKKRSYTLFHNQLKVLSEQIDIDASKQSPSEARNMVDDTILQNLQASRIMNHKLEKADNLDNTEESSGELSNLSVSKSALEDALMDRLHL
;
A
#
# COMPACT_ATOMS: atom_id res chain seq x y z
N MET A 1 -3.20 21.52 -14.08
CA MET A 1 -4.39 22.34 -14.38
C MET A 1 -4.98 22.82 -13.06
N ASN A 2 -5.38 24.08 -12.97
CA ASN A 2 -5.90 24.71 -11.75
C ASN A 2 -7.21 25.45 -12.07
N ASN A 3 -7.99 25.74 -11.04
CA ASN A 3 -9.30 26.38 -11.16
C ASN A 3 -9.22 27.79 -11.82
N ASP A 4 -8.10 28.51 -11.62
CA ASP A 4 -7.96 29.87 -12.16
C ASP A 4 -7.71 29.89 -13.67
N ASN A 5 -7.02 28.87 -14.22
CA ASN A 5 -6.65 28.82 -15.64
C ASN A 5 -7.57 27.94 -16.49
N THR A 6 -8.45 27.14 -15.88
CA THR A 6 -9.28 26.16 -16.60
C THR A 6 -10.76 26.41 -16.36
N LYS A 7 -11.45 26.87 -17.41
CA LYS A 7 -12.92 27.02 -17.41
C LYS A 7 -13.54 25.87 -18.20
N ILE A 8 -14.58 25.27 -17.63
CA ILE A 8 -15.30 24.14 -18.24
C ILE A 8 -16.71 24.63 -18.61
N TYR A 9 -17.08 24.46 -19.87
CA TYR A 9 -18.41 24.78 -20.37
C TYR A 9 -19.19 23.49 -20.62
N LEU A 10 -20.31 23.31 -19.91
CA LEU A 10 -21.24 22.20 -20.16
C LEU A 10 -22.36 22.67 -21.06
N ARG A 11 -22.40 22.15 -22.30
CA ARG A 11 -23.51 22.37 -23.24
C ARG A 11 -24.49 21.21 -23.12
N ILE A 12 -25.70 21.51 -22.66
CA ILE A 12 -26.80 20.55 -22.54
C ILE A 12 -27.90 20.99 -23.51
N SER A 13 -28.47 20.05 -24.27
CA SER A 13 -29.62 20.32 -25.13
C SER A 13 -30.91 20.43 -24.31
N GLY A 14 -31.77 21.39 -24.65
CA GLY A 14 -33.03 21.64 -23.95
C GLY A 14 -33.05 22.95 -23.15
N LYS A 15 -34.13 23.19 -22.41
CA LYS A 15 -34.29 24.37 -21.57
C LYS A 15 -33.53 24.18 -20.26
N ARG A 16 -32.83 25.23 -19.81
CA ARG A 16 -32.23 25.26 -18.47
C ARG A 16 -33.37 25.11 -17.43
N PRO A 17 -33.24 24.21 -16.43
CA PRO A 17 -34.21 24.11 -15.35
C PRO A 17 -34.36 25.45 -14.62
N GLU A 18 -35.59 25.80 -14.22
CA GLU A 18 -35.87 27.11 -13.58
C GLU A 18 -35.08 27.31 -12.28
N ASN A 19 -34.80 26.24 -11.55
CA ASN A 19 -34.04 26.26 -10.29
C ASN A 19 -32.56 25.91 -10.45
N PHE A 20 -32.00 26.04 -11.67
CA PHE A 20 -30.58 25.77 -11.87
C PHE A 20 -29.73 26.90 -11.30
N VAL A 21 -28.97 26.61 -10.25
CA VAL A 21 -28.00 27.53 -9.64
C VAL A 21 -26.60 27.05 -9.99
N GLU A 22 -25.81 27.93 -10.58
CA GLU A 22 -24.41 27.65 -10.87
C GLU A 22 -23.63 27.52 -9.55
N THR A 23 -22.88 26.43 -9.42
CA THR A 23 -22.08 26.18 -8.22
C THR A 23 -20.97 27.21 -8.09
N LYS A 24 -20.70 27.66 -6.86
CA LYS A 24 -19.60 28.58 -6.60
C LYS A 24 -18.27 27.96 -7.03
N PRO A 25 -17.38 28.71 -7.69
CA PRO A 25 -16.05 28.22 -8.00
C PRO A 25 -15.29 27.98 -6.70
N PHE A 26 -14.57 26.88 -6.62
CA PHE A 26 -13.70 26.55 -5.49
C PHE A 26 -12.43 25.89 -6.01
N ASN A 27 -11.32 26.08 -5.31
CA ASN A 27 -10.06 25.46 -5.68
C ASN A 27 -9.93 24.06 -5.05
N TRP A 28 -9.45 23.08 -5.83
CA TRP A 28 -9.18 21.73 -5.35
C TRP A 28 -7.82 21.24 -5.83
N ASP A 29 -6.90 21.07 -4.88
CA ASP A 29 -5.53 20.61 -5.12
C ASP A 29 -5.32 19.20 -4.58
N SER A 30 -4.30 18.50 -5.10
CA SER A 30 -3.87 17.19 -4.58
C SER A 30 -3.53 17.21 -3.09
N ARG A 31 -3.13 18.37 -2.54
CA ARG A 31 -2.89 18.54 -1.10
C ARG A 31 -4.19 18.40 -0.30
N ARG A 32 -5.27 19.06 -0.75
CA ARG A 32 -6.61 18.97 -0.12
C ARG A 32 -7.17 17.57 -0.24
N ASP A 33 -6.89 16.91 -1.37
CA ASP A 33 -7.25 15.51 -1.61
C ASP A 33 -6.61 14.55 -0.61
N LYS A 34 -5.32 14.74 -0.31
CA LYS A 34 -4.61 13.96 0.73
C LYS A 34 -5.19 14.22 2.12
N ILE A 35 -5.46 15.48 2.47
CA ILE A 35 -6.08 15.84 3.76
C ILE A 35 -7.44 15.18 3.90
N LEU A 36 -8.26 15.23 2.83
CA LEU A 36 -9.55 14.56 2.78
C LEU A 36 -9.39 13.05 3.02
N TRP A 37 -8.47 12.40 2.31
CA TRP A 37 -8.20 10.98 2.49
C TRP A 37 -7.76 10.64 3.91
N THR A 38 -6.82 11.38 4.51
CA THR A 38 -6.35 11.12 5.88
C THR A 38 -7.45 11.27 6.92
N LYS A 39 -8.39 12.19 6.71
CA LYS A 39 -9.55 12.35 7.61
C LYS A 39 -10.51 11.18 7.44
N ILE A 40 -10.82 10.82 6.19
CA ILE A 40 -11.81 9.81 5.86
C ILE A 40 -11.32 8.39 6.16
N SER A 41 -10.03 8.10 5.95
CA SER A 41 -9.46 6.77 6.19
C SER A 41 -9.39 6.39 7.66
N LYS A 42 -9.54 7.36 8.57
CA LYS A 42 -9.57 7.13 10.02
C LYS A 42 -10.97 6.81 10.53
N ILE A 43 -11.99 6.99 9.68
CA ILE A 43 -13.38 6.88 10.08
C ILE A 43 -13.89 5.54 9.56
N ASP A 44 -14.47 4.75 10.45
CA ASP A 44 -15.00 3.43 10.12
C ASP A 44 -16.36 3.51 9.40
N SER A 45 -17.15 4.56 9.70
CA SER A 45 -18.51 4.75 9.18
C SER A 45 -18.71 6.12 8.51
N LEU A 46 -19.29 6.11 7.30
CA LEU A 46 -19.58 7.34 6.53
C LEU A 46 -20.60 8.27 7.22
N GLU A 47 -21.42 7.71 8.12
CA GLU A 47 -22.49 8.40 8.85
C GLU A 47 -21.94 9.30 9.97
N ASP A 48 -20.78 8.97 10.52
CA ASP A 48 -20.13 9.74 11.60
C ASP A 48 -19.32 10.92 11.07
N ILE A 49 -19.30 11.12 9.74
CA ILE A 49 -18.52 12.18 9.11
C ILE A 49 -19.26 13.51 9.23
N ASN A 50 -18.71 14.44 10.00
CA ASN A 50 -19.14 15.84 10.03
C ASN A 50 -18.79 16.56 8.72
N TRP A 51 -19.64 16.38 7.70
CA TRP A 51 -19.45 17.00 6.38
C TRP A 51 -19.41 18.53 6.44
N ILE A 52 -20.13 19.14 7.38
CA ILE A 52 -20.19 20.59 7.55
C ILE A 52 -18.82 21.17 7.95
N GLU A 53 -18.16 20.55 8.94
CA GLU A 53 -16.82 20.95 9.41
C GLU A 53 -15.78 20.76 8.31
N LEU A 54 -15.85 19.63 7.61
CA LEU A 54 -15.00 19.34 6.44
C LEU A 54 -15.17 20.36 5.32
N CYS A 55 -16.41 20.82 5.06
CA CYS A 55 -16.68 21.87 4.08
C CYS A 55 -16.04 23.20 4.50
N GLY A 56 -16.11 23.53 5.80
CA GLY A 56 -15.48 24.73 6.35
C GLY A 56 -13.96 24.70 6.20
N ASP A 57 -13.33 23.59 6.60
CA ASP A 57 -11.87 23.42 6.56
C ASP A 57 -11.29 23.42 5.14
N LEU A 58 -11.96 22.72 4.23
CA LEU A 58 -11.45 22.50 2.88
C LEU A 58 -11.94 23.57 1.89
N GLY A 59 -12.96 24.34 2.27
CA GLY A 59 -13.58 25.36 1.42
C GLY A 59 -14.19 24.78 0.15
N ALA A 60 -14.81 23.59 0.25
CA ALA A 60 -15.41 22.88 -0.87
C ALA A 60 -16.88 22.51 -0.55
N PRO A 61 -17.76 22.42 -1.57
CA PRO A 61 -19.14 22.02 -1.37
C PRO A 61 -19.27 20.59 -0.85
N GLU A 62 -20.28 20.35 -0.01
CA GLU A 62 -20.57 19.02 0.56
C GLU A 62 -20.80 17.95 -0.50
N SER A 63 -21.60 18.29 -1.53
CA SER A 63 -21.88 17.39 -2.64
C SER A 63 -20.62 16.94 -3.37
N PHE A 64 -19.64 17.83 -3.49
CA PHE A 64 -18.35 17.52 -4.09
C PHE A 64 -17.53 16.61 -3.18
N LEU A 65 -17.43 16.92 -1.88
CA LEU A 65 -16.68 16.10 -0.93
C LEU A 65 -17.22 14.68 -0.83
N LYS A 66 -18.55 14.51 -0.78
CA LYS A 66 -19.22 13.19 -0.77
C LYS A 66 -18.93 12.38 -2.04
N LYS A 67 -19.03 13.02 -3.21
CA LYS A 67 -18.70 12.35 -4.47
C LYS A 67 -17.22 11.98 -4.52
N ARG A 68 -16.35 12.87 -4.04
CA ARG A 68 -14.90 12.67 -4.06
C ARG A 68 -14.47 11.55 -3.13
N SER A 69 -14.99 11.51 -1.90
CA SER A 69 -14.69 10.44 -0.95
C SER A 69 -15.06 9.07 -1.51
N TYR A 70 -16.25 8.96 -2.13
CA TYR A 70 -16.68 7.73 -2.80
C TYR A 70 -15.68 7.30 -3.89
N THR A 71 -15.24 8.22 -4.75
CA THR A 71 -14.26 7.88 -5.78
C THR A 71 -12.92 7.44 -5.21
N LEU A 72 -12.48 8.04 -4.09
CA LEU A 72 -11.24 7.64 -3.43
C LEU A 72 -11.35 6.22 -2.88
N PHE A 73 -12.43 5.91 -2.15
CA PHE A 73 -12.68 4.56 -1.67
C PHE A 73 -12.81 3.54 -2.80
N HIS A 74 -13.56 3.87 -3.84
CA HIS A 74 -13.73 3.01 -5.00
C HIS A 74 -12.38 2.65 -5.66
N ASN A 75 -11.52 3.64 -5.85
CA ASN A 75 -10.20 3.42 -6.43
C ASN A 75 -9.33 2.52 -5.53
N GLN A 76 -9.39 2.70 -4.21
CA GLN A 76 -8.64 1.86 -3.26
C GLN A 76 -9.16 0.42 -3.25
N LEU A 77 -10.48 0.23 -3.20
CA LEU A 77 -11.10 -1.09 -3.27
C LEU A 77 -10.75 -1.80 -4.57
N LYS A 78 -10.71 -1.07 -5.69
CA LYS A 78 -10.31 -1.62 -6.99
C LYS A 78 -8.85 -2.11 -6.98
N VAL A 79 -7.93 -1.32 -6.43
CA VAL A 79 -6.52 -1.73 -6.31
C VAL A 79 -6.40 -2.98 -5.44
N LEU A 80 -7.15 -3.03 -4.33
CA LEU A 80 -7.17 -4.20 -3.45
C LEU A 80 -7.76 -5.44 -4.14
N SER A 81 -8.83 -5.30 -4.94
CA SER A 81 -9.39 -6.42 -5.68
C SER A 81 -8.42 -6.97 -6.73
N GLU A 82 -7.74 -6.08 -7.45
CA GLU A 82 -6.72 -6.48 -8.44
C GLU A 82 -5.54 -7.21 -7.76
N GLN A 83 -5.14 -6.77 -6.57
CA GLN A 83 -4.10 -7.44 -5.79
C GLN A 83 -4.51 -8.85 -5.36
N ILE A 84 -5.76 -9.02 -4.91
CA ILE A 84 -6.31 -10.34 -4.56
C ILE A 84 -6.30 -11.28 -5.77
N ASP A 85 -6.72 -10.79 -6.95
CA ASP A 85 -6.75 -11.58 -8.18
C ASP A 85 -5.34 -12.02 -8.63
N ILE A 86 -4.36 -11.12 -8.51
CA ILE A 86 -2.95 -11.41 -8.82
C ILE A 86 -2.40 -12.48 -7.87
N ASP A 87 -2.64 -12.34 -6.57
CA ASP A 87 -2.11 -13.29 -5.58
C ASP A 87 -2.81 -14.65 -5.67
N ALA A 88 -4.10 -14.70 -6.05
CA ALA A 88 -4.80 -15.93 -6.38
C ALA A 88 -4.23 -16.59 -7.66
N SER A 89 -3.89 -15.80 -8.69
CA SER A 89 -3.30 -16.31 -9.93
C SER A 89 -1.87 -16.85 -9.74
N LYS A 90 -1.12 -16.37 -8.76
CA LYS A 90 0.23 -16.88 -8.44
C LYS A 90 0.22 -18.23 -7.70
N GLN A 91 -0.94 -18.69 -7.25
CA GLN A 91 -1.09 -19.98 -6.55
C GLN A 91 -1.36 -21.17 -7.49
N SER A 92 -1.19 -21.03 -8.82
CA SER A 92 -1.19 -22.19 -9.73
C SER A 92 0.16 -22.94 -9.70
N PRO A 93 0.20 -24.22 -9.30
CA PRO A 93 1.45 -24.94 -9.09
C PRO A 93 1.90 -25.70 -10.36
N SER A 94 2.55 -25.01 -11.29
CA SER A 94 3.44 -25.63 -12.28
C SER A 94 4.06 -24.54 -13.15
N GLU A 95 5.40 -24.47 -13.20
CA GLU A 95 6.26 -23.72 -14.15
C GLU A 95 7.21 -22.64 -13.58
N ALA A 96 7.29 -22.40 -12.26
CA ALA A 96 8.29 -21.49 -11.69
C ALA A 96 9.60 -22.15 -11.23
N ARG A 97 10.04 -23.25 -11.89
CA ARG A 97 11.23 -23.99 -11.44
C ARG A 97 12.56 -23.55 -12.05
N ASN A 98 12.61 -22.62 -13.01
CA ASN A 98 13.86 -22.27 -13.70
C ASN A 98 14.14 -20.77 -13.93
N MET A 99 13.45 -19.85 -13.25
CA MET A 99 13.80 -18.41 -13.26
C MET A 99 13.79 -17.88 -11.83
N VAL A 100 14.70 -18.43 -11.00
CA VAL A 100 15.14 -17.70 -9.81
C VAL A 100 15.96 -16.54 -10.37
N ASP A 101 15.25 -15.47 -10.70
CA ASP A 101 15.79 -14.25 -11.29
C ASP A 101 16.94 -13.74 -10.43
N ASP A 102 18.09 -13.51 -11.06
CA ASP A 102 19.26 -12.85 -10.48
C ASP A 102 18.89 -11.54 -9.75
N THR A 103 17.75 -10.93 -10.13
CA THR A 103 17.13 -9.77 -9.48
C THR A 103 16.77 -10.00 -8.00
N ILE A 104 16.31 -11.21 -7.62
CA ILE A 104 15.98 -11.54 -6.22
C ILE A 104 17.29 -11.73 -5.41
N LEU A 105 18.31 -12.35 -6.01
CA LEU A 105 19.64 -12.47 -5.40
C LEU A 105 20.32 -11.10 -5.26
N GLN A 106 20.14 -10.20 -6.22
CA GLN A 106 20.68 -8.85 -6.18
C GLN A 106 19.98 -7.99 -5.11
N ASN A 107 18.66 -8.15 -4.92
CA ASN A 107 17.92 -7.51 -3.83
C ASN A 107 18.29 -8.07 -2.44
N LEU A 108 18.67 -9.36 -2.36
CA LEU A 108 19.20 -9.98 -1.13
C LEU A 108 20.64 -9.56 -0.83
N GLN A 109 21.49 -9.37 -1.85
CA GLN A 109 22.84 -8.80 -1.69
C GLN A 109 22.81 -7.30 -1.34
N ALA A 110 21.86 -6.56 -1.90
CA ALA A 110 21.61 -5.16 -1.53
C ALA A 110 21.06 -5.05 -0.10
N SER A 111 20.34 -6.08 0.35
CA SER A 111 20.03 -6.31 1.77
C SER A 111 21.22 -6.90 2.52
N ARG A 112 22.38 -6.21 2.46
CA ARG A 112 23.36 -6.23 3.55
C ARG A 112 22.71 -5.56 4.76
N ILE A 113 21.80 -6.28 5.41
CA ILE A 113 21.44 -6.02 6.80
C ILE A 113 22.76 -6.08 7.54
N MET A 114 23.12 -4.90 8.02
CA MET A 114 24.28 -4.55 8.81
C MET A 114 24.94 -5.75 9.46
N ASN A 115 26.21 -5.94 9.11
CA ASN A 115 27.21 -6.34 10.09
C ASN A 115 26.96 -5.53 11.37
N HIS A 116 26.26 -6.11 12.34
CA HIS A 116 26.45 -5.70 13.72
C HIS A 116 27.87 -6.13 14.07
N LYS A 117 28.78 -5.21 13.80
CA LYS A 117 30.09 -5.11 14.42
C LYS A 117 29.83 -5.22 15.93
N LEU A 118 30.10 -6.39 16.49
CA LEU A 118 30.15 -6.62 17.92
C LEU A 118 31.38 -5.86 18.45
N GLU A 119 31.27 -4.55 18.60
CA GLU A 119 32.19 -3.80 19.44
C GLU A 119 31.83 -4.09 20.89
N LYS A 120 32.65 -4.98 21.48
CA LYS A 120 33.00 -5.09 22.88
C LYS A 120 32.45 -3.95 23.76
N ALA A 121 31.49 -4.28 24.61
CA ALA A 121 31.28 -3.60 25.87
C ALA A 121 31.23 -4.68 26.97
N ASP A 122 32.22 -4.61 27.86
CA ASP A 122 32.29 -5.40 29.07
C ASP A 122 31.08 -5.11 29.98
N ASN A 123 30.72 -6.15 30.76
CA ASN A 123 30.13 -6.11 32.10
C ASN A 123 28.60 -6.21 32.32
N LEU A 124 28.28 -7.21 33.15
CA LEU A 124 27.10 -7.50 33.98
C LEU A 124 25.78 -7.82 33.26
N ASP A 125 24.92 -8.72 33.72
CA ASP A 125 24.90 -9.84 34.66
C ASP A 125 23.45 -10.37 34.53
N ASN A 126 23.25 -11.69 34.59
CA ASN A 126 22.02 -12.41 34.91
C ASN A 126 20.67 -11.99 34.28
N THR A 127 20.04 -12.91 33.53
CA THR A 127 18.85 -13.69 33.97
C THR A 127 18.35 -14.53 32.79
N GLU A 128 18.43 -15.85 32.97
CA GLU A 128 17.83 -16.87 32.11
C GLU A 128 16.30 -16.86 32.25
N GLU A 129 15.56 -16.88 31.14
CA GLU A 129 14.88 -18.08 30.65
C GLU A 129 13.79 -17.77 29.60
N SER A 130 13.70 -18.69 28.64
CA SER A 130 12.56 -18.96 27.76
C SER A 130 12.41 -18.13 26.48
N SER A 131 13.09 -18.58 25.42
CA SER A 131 12.43 -18.77 24.12
C SER A 131 13.28 -19.62 23.17
N GLY A 132 12.79 -20.83 22.89
CA GLY A 132 12.94 -21.52 21.60
C GLY A 132 14.37 -21.84 21.17
N GLU A 133 14.84 -23.02 21.55
CA GLU A 133 15.83 -23.76 20.77
C GLU A 133 15.28 -23.99 19.36
N LEU A 134 15.61 -23.12 18.41
CA LEU A 134 15.59 -23.44 17.00
C LEU A 134 17.03 -23.55 16.54
N SER A 135 17.49 -24.80 16.52
CA SER A 135 18.71 -25.23 15.88
C SER A 135 18.76 -24.68 14.45
N ASN A 136 19.44 -23.55 14.27
CA ASN A 136 19.80 -23.02 12.97
C ASN A 136 20.87 -23.93 12.36
N LEU A 137 20.43 -25.06 11.82
CA LEU A 137 21.22 -25.93 10.97
C LEU A 137 21.54 -25.17 9.69
N SER A 138 22.66 -24.45 9.71
CA SER A 138 23.30 -23.91 8.52
C SER A 138 23.84 -25.08 7.69
N VAL A 139 22.98 -25.70 6.88
CA VAL A 139 23.42 -26.67 5.88
C VAL A 139 24.04 -25.87 4.74
N SER A 140 25.36 -25.76 4.75
CA SER A 140 26.09 -25.21 3.60
C SER A 140 25.77 -26.06 2.38
N LYS A 141 25.61 -25.42 1.21
CA LYS A 141 25.31 -26.07 -0.08
C LYS A 141 26.17 -27.32 -0.35
N SER A 142 27.43 -27.29 0.12
CA SER A 142 28.39 -28.39 0.03
C SER A 142 28.00 -29.66 0.81
N ALA A 143 27.34 -29.54 1.96
CA ALA A 143 26.96 -30.70 2.79
C ALA A 143 25.68 -31.40 2.29
N LEU A 144 24.78 -30.65 1.66
CA LEU A 144 23.61 -31.21 0.99
C LEU A 144 24.00 -31.97 -0.28
N GLU A 145 24.97 -31.44 -1.03
CA GLU A 145 25.46 -32.05 -2.28
C GLU A 145 26.22 -33.36 -2.01
N ASP A 146 27.06 -33.40 -0.98
CA ASP A 146 27.78 -34.62 -0.56
C ASP A 146 26.81 -35.74 -0.13
N ALA A 147 25.77 -35.40 0.65
CA ALA A 147 24.75 -36.36 1.09
C ALA A 147 23.85 -36.88 -0.06
N LEU A 148 23.73 -36.11 -1.15
CA LEU A 148 22.96 -36.50 -2.34
C LEU A 148 23.80 -37.39 -3.27
N MET A 149 25.10 -37.13 -3.36
CA MET A 149 26.05 -37.98 -4.09
C MET A 149 26.24 -39.35 -3.42
N ASP A 150 26.28 -39.41 -2.09
CA ASP A 150 26.46 -40.67 -1.34
C ASP A 150 25.25 -41.62 -1.51
N ARG A 151 24.04 -41.07 -1.66
CA ARG A 151 22.81 -41.87 -1.91
C ARG A 151 22.73 -42.45 -3.33
N LEU A 152 23.48 -41.91 -4.28
CA LEU A 152 23.43 -42.30 -5.69
C LEU A 152 24.44 -43.42 -6.04
N HIS A 153 25.31 -43.80 -5.09
CA HIS A 153 26.37 -44.80 -5.27
C HIS A 153 26.13 -46.13 -4.52
N LEU A 154 24.88 -46.61 -4.48
CA LEU A 154 24.53 -47.98 -4.06
C LEU A 154 23.82 -48.74 -5.17
#